data_AF-A0A848F5G2-F1
#
_entry.id   AF-A0A848F5G2-F1
#
_cell.length_a   1.000
_cell.length_b   1.000
_cell.length_c   1.000
_cell.angle_alpha   90.00
_cell.angle_beta   90.00
_cell.angle_gamma   90.00
#
_symmetry.space_group_name_H-M   'P 1'
#
loop_
_entity.id
_entity.type
_entity.pdbx_description
1 polymer ?
#
loop_
_entity_poly.entity_id
_entity_poly.type
_entity_poly.pdbx_seq_one_letter_code
_entity_poly.pdbx_strand_id
1 'polypeptide(L)'
;MTTNTKSKPRTTLSQPNARSQGAREHTQDQQWFPGDMERNFRRSLGRHNLHLALLELAARTFTKKIAEQPSESIFIRDIAKTEGFHSLHLQGEAFKNARAYLVFSHIAYVFSAGDALCQRIRSHAEIRTLKTQDQTLARALDEGDFITKTLALTVWASSSPEKRLVSAIQKEAEKIKTTPSFETVNYYRLVRNMELHTESDEGTGILEPEWQALPHEAILSRYGLRPSRYGDLNSNDALLCSKAWQDVAKWLCRHVLNDSQITIPLLARRYGNLSHARRKNAATNFMKEALLMSDAEVVDILTELGWLTD
;
A
#
# COMPACT_ATOMS: atom_id res chain seq x y z
N MET A 1 -1.10 -63.85 0.90
CA MET A 1 -2.27 -63.43 0.09
C MET A 1 -3.36 -62.88 1.01
N THR A 2 -4.43 -62.32 0.45
CA THR A 2 -5.64 -61.81 1.12
C THR A 2 -6.40 -62.93 1.88
N THR A 3 -7.37 -62.70 2.78
CA THR A 3 -8.48 -61.72 2.72
C THR A 3 -9.04 -61.22 4.08
N ASN A 4 -9.50 -59.95 4.05
CA ASN A 4 -10.78 -59.43 4.58
C ASN A 4 -11.92 -60.47 4.81
N THR A 5 -12.97 -60.26 5.63
CA THR A 5 -13.42 -59.16 6.53
C THR A 5 -13.93 -59.82 7.85
N LYS A 6 -14.87 -59.38 8.73
CA LYS A 6 -15.88 -58.29 8.79
C LYS A 6 -16.38 -58.12 10.24
N SER A 7 -16.91 -56.95 10.62
CA SER A 7 -17.52 -56.70 11.94
C SER A 7 -18.77 -55.79 11.84
N LYS A 8 -19.62 -55.80 12.89
CA LYS A 8 -20.93 -55.13 12.93
C LYS A 8 -20.84 -53.71 13.50
N PRO A 9 -21.72 -52.76 13.08
CA PRO A 9 -21.86 -51.46 13.72
C PRO A 9 -22.57 -51.58 15.08
N ARG A 10 -22.32 -50.63 15.99
CA ARG A 10 -23.09 -50.46 17.23
C ARG A 10 -23.40 -48.98 17.44
N THR A 11 -24.68 -48.65 17.54
CA THR A 11 -25.17 -47.28 17.69
C THR A 11 -25.09 -46.81 19.14
N THR A 12 -24.55 -45.62 19.38
CA THR A 12 -24.66 -44.91 20.66
C THR A 12 -25.00 -43.45 20.38
N LEU A 13 -26.09 -42.95 20.97
CA LEU A 13 -26.44 -41.52 20.89
C LEU A 13 -25.52 -40.72 21.82
N SER A 14 -25.04 -39.58 21.32
CA SER A 14 -24.43 -38.52 22.12
C SER A 14 -25.24 -37.25 21.91
N GLN A 15 -25.69 -36.61 23.00
CA GLN A 15 -26.48 -35.39 22.93
C GLN A 15 -25.61 -34.19 22.50
N PRO A 16 -26.05 -33.34 21.56
CA PRO A 16 -25.39 -32.06 21.29
C PRO A 16 -25.70 -31.10 22.45
N ASN A 17 -24.66 -30.72 23.21
CA ASN A 17 -24.82 -29.94 24.42
C ASN A 17 -25.14 -28.46 24.09
N ALA A 18 -26.36 -28.01 24.39
CA ALA A 18 -26.85 -26.71 23.97
C ALA A 18 -26.37 -25.58 24.89
N ARG A 19 -25.20 -24.97 24.60
CA ARG A 19 -24.82 -23.60 25.03
C ARG A 19 -23.55 -23.08 24.34
N SER A 20 -23.68 -22.67 23.07
CA SER A 20 -22.70 -21.83 22.36
C SER A 20 -23.34 -20.64 21.64
N GLN A 21 -24.49 -20.16 22.14
CA GLN A 21 -25.04 -18.84 21.78
C GLN A 21 -24.15 -17.74 22.36
N GLY A 22 -23.08 -17.40 21.64
CA GLY A 22 -22.09 -16.39 22.07
C GLY A 22 -21.08 -15.96 21.02
N ALA A 23 -21.11 -16.55 19.81
CA ALA A 23 -20.21 -16.23 18.70
C ALA A 23 -21.00 -15.98 17.39
N ARG A 24 -22.06 -15.19 17.45
CA ARG A 24 -22.46 -14.41 16.26
C ARG A 24 -21.46 -13.27 16.15
N GLU A 25 -20.45 -13.45 15.32
CA GLU A 25 -19.60 -12.35 14.88
C GLU A 25 -20.52 -11.32 14.19
N HIS A 26 -20.79 -10.23 14.90
CA HIS A 26 -21.32 -9.04 14.27
C HIS A 26 -20.21 -8.44 13.42
N THR A 27 -20.14 -8.88 12.16
CA THR A 27 -19.65 -8.08 11.05
C THR A 27 -20.59 -6.88 10.85
N GLN A 28 -20.63 -5.99 11.84
CA GLN A 28 -20.87 -4.58 11.57
C GLN A 28 -19.84 -4.18 10.50
N ASP A 29 -20.30 -3.50 9.44
CA ASP A 29 -19.43 -2.84 8.47
C ASP A 29 -18.48 -1.92 9.27
N GLN A 30 -17.26 -2.39 9.53
CA GLN A 30 -16.32 -1.70 10.40
C GLN A 30 -15.92 -0.42 9.66
N GLN A 31 -16.40 0.74 10.12
CA GLN A 31 -16.22 1.99 9.38
C GLN A 31 -14.75 2.44 9.47
N TRP A 32 -13.94 1.99 8.50
CA TRP A 32 -12.52 2.32 8.38
C TRP A 32 -12.35 3.81 8.09
N PHE A 33 -11.89 4.57 9.08
CA PHE A 33 -11.53 5.96 8.85
C PHE A 33 -10.22 6.08 8.04
N PRO A 34 -10.01 7.16 7.26
CA PRO A 34 -8.78 7.44 6.53
C PRO A 34 -7.49 7.16 7.30
N GLY A 35 -7.42 7.60 8.56
CA GLY A 35 -6.27 7.38 9.44
C GLY A 35 -6.09 5.92 9.87
N ASP A 36 -7.13 5.10 9.89
CA ASP A 36 -6.98 3.66 10.13
C ASP A 36 -6.48 2.92 8.88
N MET A 37 -6.84 3.39 7.68
CA MET A 37 -6.28 2.87 6.44
C MET A 37 -4.80 3.26 6.29
N GLU A 38 -4.45 4.54 6.49
CA GLU A 38 -3.06 5.03 6.46
C GLU A 38 -2.18 4.35 7.51
N ARG A 39 -2.61 4.36 8.79
CA ARG A 39 -1.80 3.79 9.89
C ARG A 39 -1.55 2.31 9.69
N ASN A 40 -2.51 1.55 9.18
CA ASN A 40 -2.32 0.11 8.95
C ASN A 40 -1.54 -0.19 7.67
N PHE A 41 -1.62 0.63 6.61
CA PHE A 41 -0.71 0.55 5.46
C PHE A 41 0.75 0.83 5.86
N ARG A 42 0.99 1.92 6.61
CA ARG A 42 2.30 2.27 7.16
C ARG A 42 2.82 1.21 8.14
N ARG A 43 1.94 0.49 8.84
CA ARG A 43 2.33 -0.68 9.65
C ARG A 43 2.75 -1.87 8.80
N SER A 44 2.06 -2.19 7.69
CA SER A 44 2.48 -3.28 6.79
C SER A 44 3.82 -3.01 6.10
N LEU A 45 4.09 -1.77 5.67
CA LEU A 45 5.43 -1.40 5.16
C LEU A 45 6.49 -1.28 6.28
N GLY A 46 6.05 -1.09 7.52
CA GLY A 46 6.90 -0.68 8.64
C GLY A 46 7.46 0.75 8.48
N ARG A 47 8.29 1.18 9.42
CA ARG A 47 9.27 2.26 9.12
C ARG A 47 10.28 1.76 8.09
N HIS A 48 10.70 0.52 8.29
CA HIS A 48 11.25 -0.39 7.30
C HIS A 48 10.62 -1.76 7.60
N ASN A 49 10.34 -2.58 6.58
CA ASN A 49 9.88 -3.96 6.83
C ASN A 49 11.06 -4.73 7.45
N LEU A 50 10.89 -5.23 8.67
CA LEU A 50 11.96 -5.86 9.45
C LEU A 50 12.59 -7.05 8.73
N HIS A 51 11.79 -7.90 8.09
CA HIS A 51 12.29 -9.08 7.37
C HIS A 51 13.17 -8.67 6.19
N LEU A 52 12.74 -7.64 5.44
CA LEU A 52 13.46 -7.10 4.30
C LEU A 52 14.76 -6.39 4.72
N ALA A 53 14.72 -5.62 5.82
CA ALA A 53 15.91 -5.01 6.40
C ALA A 53 16.93 -6.05 6.92
N LEU A 54 16.46 -7.17 7.49
CA LEU A 54 17.30 -8.29 7.93
C LEU A 54 17.92 -9.05 6.75
N LEU A 55 17.15 -9.32 5.68
CA LEU A 55 17.68 -9.90 4.45
C LEU A 55 18.73 -9.00 3.80
N GLU A 56 18.51 -7.68 3.80
CA GLU A 56 19.48 -6.72 3.27
C GLU A 56 20.75 -6.66 4.13
N LEU A 57 20.62 -6.67 5.45
CA LEU A 57 21.76 -6.74 6.38
C LEU A 57 22.56 -8.04 6.17
N ALA A 58 21.88 -9.17 6.01
CA ALA A 58 22.49 -10.46 5.70
C ALA A 58 23.23 -10.41 4.35
N ALA A 59 22.59 -9.93 3.28
CA ALA A 59 23.20 -9.82 1.95
C ALA A 59 24.40 -8.85 1.92
N ARG A 60 24.32 -7.70 2.62
CA ARG A 60 25.46 -6.77 2.80
C ARG A 60 26.62 -7.44 3.55
N THR A 61 26.32 -8.22 4.59
CA THR A 61 27.31 -8.94 5.40
C THR A 61 27.97 -10.06 4.61
N PHE A 62 27.19 -10.83 3.86
CA PHE A 62 27.66 -11.91 3.00
C PHE A 62 28.52 -11.37 1.84
N THR A 63 28.14 -10.22 1.24
CA THR A 63 28.96 -9.53 0.23
C THR A 63 30.36 -9.20 0.76
N LYS A 64 30.47 -8.66 1.99
CA LYS A 64 31.77 -8.36 2.60
C LYS A 64 32.61 -9.62 2.75
N LYS A 65 32.02 -10.68 3.31
CA LYS A 65 32.70 -11.97 3.44
C LYS A 65 33.15 -12.55 2.10
N ILE A 66 32.35 -12.46 1.04
CA ILE A 66 32.75 -12.87 -0.32
C ILE A 66 33.99 -12.10 -0.78
N ALA A 67 34.02 -10.79 -0.61
CA ALA A 67 35.13 -9.92 -1.03
C ALA A 67 36.44 -10.17 -0.24
N GLU A 68 36.37 -10.87 0.89
CA GLU A 68 37.53 -11.31 1.68
C GLU A 68 38.13 -12.65 1.17
N GLN A 69 37.54 -13.29 0.15
CA GLN A 69 37.92 -14.63 -0.32
C GLN A 69 38.57 -14.64 -1.71
N PRO A 70 39.48 -15.59 -1.99
CA PRO A 70 40.10 -15.73 -3.31
C PRO A 70 39.18 -16.31 -4.39
N SER A 71 38.01 -16.85 -4.02
CA SER A 71 37.02 -17.38 -4.97
C SER A 71 35.61 -17.37 -4.39
N GLU A 72 34.75 -16.55 -4.97
CA GLU A 72 33.32 -16.42 -4.63
C GLU A 72 32.57 -17.76 -4.76
N SER A 73 32.74 -18.46 -5.88
CA SER A 73 31.99 -19.69 -6.17
C SER A 73 32.39 -20.86 -5.26
N ILE A 74 33.65 -20.94 -4.84
CA ILE A 74 34.11 -21.92 -3.83
C ILE A 74 33.50 -21.58 -2.46
N PHE A 75 33.63 -20.32 -2.02
CA PHE A 75 33.16 -19.87 -0.71
C PHE A 75 31.66 -20.06 -0.52
N ILE A 76 30.83 -19.63 -1.48
CA ILE A 76 29.37 -19.74 -1.37
C ILE A 76 28.94 -21.21 -1.37
N ARG A 77 29.52 -22.05 -2.23
CA ARG A 77 29.26 -23.50 -2.28
C ARG A 77 29.58 -24.17 -0.94
N ASP A 78 30.69 -23.80 -0.30
CA ASP A 78 31.15 -24.48 0.91
C ASP A 78 30.43 -23.96 2.18
N ILE A 79 29.94 -22.71 2.19
CA ILE A 79 28.90 -22.29 3.16
C ILE A 79 27.58 -23.03 2.88
N ALA A 80 27.12 -23.10 1.64
CA ALA A 80 25.84 -23.75 1.30
C ALA A 80 25.81 -25.21 1.77
N LYS A 81 26.90 -25.97 1.61
CA LYS A 81 27.04 -27.31 2.19
C LYS A 81 26.94 -27.34 3.72
N THR A 82 27.55 -26.36 4.40
CA THR A 82 27.53 -26.25 5.87
C THR A 82 26.10 -25.99 6.38
N GLU A 83 25.32 -25.19 5.65
CA GLU A 83 23.90 -24.90 5.92
C GLU A 83 22.94 -25.96 5.33
N GLY A 84 23.44 -27.12 4.86
CA GLY A 84 22.64 -28.26 4.37
C GLY A 84 22.20 -28.20 2.90
N PHE A 85 22.47 -27.11 2.18
CA PHE A 85 22.16 -26.94 0.75
C PHE A 85 23.20 -27.63 -0.16
N HIS A 86 23.37 -28.94 0.01
CA HIS A 86 24.43 -29.72 -0.65
C HIS A 86 24.39 -29.70 -2.19
N SER A 87 23.23 -29.43 -2.79
CA SER A 87 23.01 -29.37 -4.25
C SER A 87 23.03 -27.95 -4.83
N LEU A 88 23.48 -26.93 -4.09
CA LEU A 88 23.58 -25.56 -4.61
C LEU A 88 24.77 -25.44 -5.58
N HIS A 89 24.47 -25.29 -6.87
CA HIS A 89 25.46 -25.12 -7.93
C HIS A 89 25.37 -23.72 -8.56
N LEU A 90 26.32 -22.85 -8.24
CA LEU A 90 26.50 -21.58 -8.94
C LEU A 90 27.06 -21.84 -10.35
N GLN A 91 26.19 -21.98 -11.34
CA GLN A 91 26.57 -22.15 -12.75
C GLN A 91 26.93 -20.80 -13.40
N GLY A 92 27.97 -20.15 -12.88
CA GLY A 92 28.45 -18.86 -13.39
C GLY A 92 27.70 -17.62 -12.88
N GLU A 93 26.59 -17.78 -12.15
CA GLU A 93 25.91 -16.66 -11.49
C GLU A 93 26.78 -16.05 -10.38
N ALA A 94 26.85 -14.71 -10.37
CA ALA A 94 27.45 -13.93 -9.29
C ALA A 94 26.40 -13.55 -8.23
N PHE A 95 26.78 -13.52 -6.96
CA PHE A 95 25.95 -13.08 -5.83
C PHE A 95 25.46 -11.62 -5.97
N LYS A 96 26.08 -10.83 -6.85
CA LYS A 96 25.55 -9.52 -7.27
C LYS A 96 24.10 -9.63 -7.77
N ASN A 97 23.75 -10.69 -8.50
CA ASN A 97 22.41 -10.90 -9.06
C ASN A 97 21.39 -11.21 -7.95
N ALA A 98 21.75 -12.05 -6.98
CA ALA A 98 20.93 -12.33 -5.80
C ALA A 98 20.57 -11.06 -4.99
N ARG A 99 21.44 -10.04 -5.02
CA ARG A 99 21.15 -8.72 -4.42
C ARG A 99 20.16 -7.88 -5.24
N ALA A 100 20.18 -7.98 -6.57
CA ALA A 100 19.19 -7.33 -7.42
C ALA A 100 17.80 -7.96 -7.18
N TYR A 101 17.70 -9.30 -7.19
CA TYR A 101 16.47 -10.03 -6.87
C TYR A 101 15.90 -9.69 -5.48
N LEU A 102 16.76 -9.42 -4.49
CA LEU A 102 16.29 -8.93 -3.18
C LEU A 102 15.65 -7.53 -3.30
N VAL A 103 16.23 -6.60 -4.05
CA VAL A 103 15.66 -5.26 -4.28
C VAL A 103 14.34 -5.34 -5.04
N PHE A 104 14.26 -6.16 -6.10
CA PHE A 104 13.00 -6.42 -6.81
C PHE A 104 11.94 -7.04 -5.89
N SER A 105 12.31 -7.98 -5.02
CA SER A 105 11.42 -8.56 -4.02
C SER A 105 10.91 -7.50 -3.02
N HIS A 106 11.75 -6.55 -2.61
CA HIS A 106 11.32 -5.45 -1.76
C HIS A 106 10.31 -4.54 -2.49
N ILE A 107 10.59 -4.17 -3.74
CA ILE A 107 9.69 -3.33 -4.55
C ILE A 107 8.35 -4.05 -4.76
N ALA A 108 8.37 -5.34 -5.14
CA ALA A 108 7.16 -6.16 -5.29
C ALA A 108 6.34 -6.28 -3.99
N TYR A 109 7.00 -6.39 -2.82
CA TYR A 109 6.32 -6.35 -1.53
C TYR A 109 5.59 -5.01 -1.28
N VAL A 110 6.26 -3.88 -1.57
CA VAL A 110 5.64 -2.55 -1.43
C VAL A 110 4.42 -2.42 -2.35
N PHE A 111 4.51 -2.90 -3.59
CA PHE A 111 3.35 -2.93 -4.50
C PHE A 111 2.23 -3.84 -4.02
N SER A 112 2.52 -5.03 -3.49
CA SER A 112 1.49 -5.92 -2.94
C SER A 112 0.70 -5.28 -1.79
N ALA A 113 1.39 -4.56 -0.90
CA ALA A 113 0.73 -3.76 0.14
C ALA A 113 -0.06 -2.58 -0.45
N GLY A 114 0.46 -1.94 -1.50
CA GLY A 114 -0.18 -0.83 -2.22
C GLY A 114 -1.48 -1.23 -2.91
N ASP A 115 -1.46 -2.35 -3.65
CA ASP A 115 -2.64 -2.93 -4.30
C ASP A 115 -3.70 -3.31 -3.27
N ALA A 116 -3.30 -3.85 -2.11
CA ALA A 116 -4.20 -4.16 -1.00
C ALA A 116 -4.83 -2.90 -0.38
N LEU A 117 -4.11 -1.78 -0.28
CA LEU A 117 -4.69 -0.49 0.11
C LEU A 117 -5.66 0.02 -0.96
N CYS A 118 -5.28 -0.02 -2.23
CA CYS A 118 -6.13 0.35 -3.37
C CYS A 118 -7.44 -0.45 -3.40
N GLN A 119 -7.42 -1.74 -3.08
CA GLN A 119 -8.62 -2.57 -2.93
C GLN A 119 -9.50 -2.10 -1.76
N ARG A 120 -8.94 -1.82 -0.59
CA ARG A 120 -9.68 -1.29 0.57
C ARG A 120 -10.35 0.04 0.25
N ILE A 121 -9.61 0.97 -0.37
CA ILE A 121 -10.13 2.29 -0.76
C ILE A 121 -11.26 2.15 -1.79
N ARG A 122 -11.07 1.37 -2.87
CA ARG A 122 -12.13 1.15 -3.88
C ARG A 122 -13.37 0.40 -3.34
N SER A 123 -13.30 -0.11 -2.11
CA SER A 123 -14.38 -0.79 -1.37
C SER A 123 -14.94 0.04 -0.21
N HIS A 124 -14.40 1.24 0.06
CA HIS A 124 -14.86 2.14 1.12
C HIS A 124 -16.30 2.60 0.89
N ALA A 125 -17.06 2.81 1.97
CA ALA A 125 -18.50 3.07 1.94
C ALA A 125 -18.92 4.12 0.90
N GLU A 126 -18.33 5.32 0.93
CA GLU A 126 -18.69 6.39 -0.02
C GLU A 126 -18.39 6.02 -1.48
N ILE A 127 -17.28 5.34 -1.76
CA ILE A 127 -16.95 4.88 -3.11
C ILE A 127 -17.92 3.76 -3.55
N ARG A 128 -18.43 2.91 -2.64
CA ARG A 128 -19.54 1.99 -2.96
C ARG A 128 -20.82 2.77 -3.29
N THR A 129 -21.18 3.75 -2.46
CA THR A 129 -22.39 4.59 -2.63
C THR A 129 -22.38 5.31 -3.98
N LEU A 130 -21.27 5.97 -4.33
CA LEU A 130 -21.11 6.66 -5.62
C LEU A 130 -21.22 5.69 -6.80
N LYS A 131 -20.58 4.52 -6.73
CA LYS A 131 -20.69 3.47 -7.76
C LYS A 131 -22.12 2.93 -7.93
N THR A 132 -22.93 2.92 -6.86
CA THR A 132 -24.35 2.56 -6.93
C THR A 132 -25.19 3.69 -7.53
N GLN A 133 -24.85 4.96 -7.25
CA GLN A 133 -25.56 6.13 -7.77
C GLN A 133 -25.31 6.37 -9.28
N ASP A 134 -24.08 6.22 -9.76
CA ASP A 134 -23.74 6.33 -11.18
C ASP A 134 -22.83 5.17 -11.63
N GLN A 135 -23.45 4.12 -12.17
CA GLN A 135 -22.74 2.97 -12.72
C GLN A 135 -22.02 3.26 -14.05
N THR A 136 -22.40 4.32 -14.77
CA THR A 136 -21.83 4.67 -16.07
C THR A 136 -20.48 5.37 -15.86
N LEU A 137 -20.47 6.40 -15.00
CA LEU A 137 -19.25 7.06 -14.55
C LEU A 137 -18.33 6.08 -13.82
N ALA A 138 -18.87 5.21 -12.95
CA ALA A 138 -18.08 4.19 -12.27
C ALA A 138 -17.31 3.26 -13.22
N ARG A 139 -17.91 2.87 -14.36
CA ARG A 139 -17.24 2.03 -15.38
C ARG A 139 -16.16 2.81 -16.12
N ALA A 140 -16.46 4.05 -16.53
CA ALA A 140 -15.51 4.93 -17.21
C ALA A 140 -14.30 5.38 -16.35
N LEU A 141 -14.33 5.11 -15.04
CA LEU A 141 -13.23 5.39 -14.10
C LEU A 141 -12.52 4.12 -13.58
N ASP A 142 -12.99 2.91 -13.92
CA ASP A 142 -12.34 1.64 -13.54
C ASP A 142 -11.50 1.06 -14.70
N GLU A 143 -10.68 1.93 -15.32
CA GLU A 143 -9.71 1.60 -16.37
C GLU A 143 -8.26 1.73 -15.89
N GLY A 144 -7.33 0.97 -16.48
CA GLY A 144 -5.91 0.97 -16.09
C GLY A 144 -5.56 0.08 -14.90
N ASP A 145 -4.47 0.42 -14.20
CA ASP A 145 -3.92 -0.32 -13.06
C ASP A 145 -4.60 0.02 -11.71
N PHE A 146 -4.24 -0.69 -10.63
CA PHE A 146 -4.81 -0.49 -9.30
C PHE A 146 -4.70 0.95 -8.78
N ILE A 147 -3.60 1.66 -9.04
CA ILE A 147 -3.38 3.03 -8.59
C ILE A 147 -4.21 3.98 -9.43
N THR A 148 -4.14 3.89 -10.76
CA THR A 148 -4.91 4.75 -11.68
C THR A 148 -6.41 4.69 -11.38
N LYS A 149 -6.96 3.48 -11.23
CA LYS A 149 -8.36 3.22 -10.84
C LYS A 149 -8.72 3.84 -9.49
N THR A 150 -7.85 3.65 -8.50
CA THR A 150 -8.09 4.14 -7.14
C THR A 150 -8.02 5.67 -7.08
N LEU A 151 -7.07 6.27 -7.79
CA LEU A 151 -6.92 7.72 -7.91
C LEU A 151 -8.15 8.36 -8.56
N ALA A 152 -8.59 7.84 -9.72
CA ALA A 152 -9.77 8.34 -10.42
C ALA A 152 -11.05 8.28 -9.56
N LEU A 153 -11.27 7.16 -8.86
CA LEU A 153 -12.41 7.00 -7.94
C LEU A 153 -12.28 7.86 -6.67
N THR A 154 -11.06 8.15 -6.20
CA THR A 154 -10.82 9.04 -5.04
C THR A 154 -11.04 10.50 -5.42
N VAL A 155 -10.56 10.94 -6.59
CA VAL A 155 -10.85 12.26 -7.16
C VAL A 155 -12.36 12.45 -7.29
N TRP A 156 -13.08 11.46 -7.84
CA TRP A 156 -14.54 11.48 -7.93
C TRP A 156 -15.21 11.64 -6.56
N ALA A 157 -14.77 10.89 -5.54
CA ALA A 157 -15.30 11.00 -4.18
C ALA A 157 -15.08 12.39 -3.56
N SER A 158 -13.91 13.00 -3.79
CA SER A 158 -13.59 14.37 -3.36
C SER A 158 -14.19 15.49 -4.23
N SER A 159 -14.92 15.16 -5.31
CA SER A 159 -15.46 16.14 -6.26
C SER A 159 -16.87 16.60 -5.87
N SER A 160 -17.07 17.92 -5.82
CA SER A 160 -18.40 18.52 -5.71
C SER A 160 -19.30 18.08 -6.88
N PRO A 161 -20.64 17.98 -6.70
CA PRO A 161 -21.55 17.39 -7.69
C PRO A 161 -21.38 17.94 -9.12
N GLU A 162 -21.23 19.26 -9.25
CA GLU A 162 -21.02 19.98 -10.51
C GLU A 162 -19.74 19.57 -11.28
N LYS A 163 -18.75 19.02 -10.58
CA LYS A 163 -17.45 18.61 -11.14
C LYS A 163 -17.38 17.12 -11.47
N ARG A 164 -18.47 16.36 -11.29
CA ARG A 164 -18.51 14.89 -11.50
C ARG A 164 -18.64 14.49 -12.98
N LEU A 165 -17.84 15.11 -13.84
CA LEU A 165 -17.69 14.75 -15.26
C LEU A 165 -16.43 13.91 -15.46
N VAL A 166 -16.49 12.87 -16.29
CA VAL A 166 -15.36 11.96 -16.60
C VAL A 166 -14.07 12.74 -16.92
N SER A 167 -14.16 13.71 -17.83
CA SER A 167 -13.02 14.51 -18.29
C SER A 167 -12.48 15.49 -17.23
N ALA A 168 -13.32 15.95 -16.30
CA ALA A 168 -12.87 16.78 -15.18
C ALA A 168 -12.13 15.95 -14.13
N ILE A 169 -12.67 14.77 -13.78
CA ILE A 169 -12.07 13.80 -12.86
C ILE A 169 -10.73 13.29 -13.41
N GLN A 170 -10.69 12.90 -14.69
CA GLN A 170 -9.45 12.48 -15.36
C GLN A 170 -8.43 13.62 -15.38
N LYS A 171 -8.81 14.85 -15.77
CA LYS A 171 -7.91 16.00 -15.80
C LYS A 171 -7.31 16.34 -14.43
N GLU A 172 -8.05 16.17 -13.34
CA GLU A 172 -7.50 16.36 -11.99
C GLU A 172 -6.60 15.19 -11.58
N ALA A 173 -6.99 13.95 -11.89
CA ALA A 173 -6.17 12.77 -11.65
C ALA A 173 -4.81 12.84 -12.36
N GLU A 174 -4.73 13.32 -13.61
CA GLU A 174 -3.45 13.49 -14.31
C GLU A 174 -2.51 14.49 -13.60
N LYS A 175 -3.02 15.63 -13.08
CA LYS A 175 -2.20 16.56 -12.27
C LYS A 175 -1.62 15.91 -11.03
N ILE A 176 -2.35 14.97 -10.43
CA ILE A 176 -1.94 14.25 -9.21
C ILE A 176 -0.93 13.15 -9.58
N LYS A 177 -1.10 12.49 -10.73
CA LYS A 177 -0.10 11.55 -11.27
C LYS A 177 1.25 12.23 -11.51
N THR A 178 1.27 13.44 -12.08
CA THR A 178 2.49 14.27 -12.28
C THR A 178 2.99 14.95 -10.99
N THR A 179 2.89 14.26 -9.85
CA THR A 179 3.53 14.70 -8.61
C THR A 179 4.66 13.73 -8.25
N PRO A 180 5.77 14.21 -7.64
CA PRO A 180 6.96 13.38 -7.41
C PRO A 180 6.69 12.07 -6.67
N SER A 181 5.67 12.01 -5.81
CA SER A 181 5.24 10.78 -5.13
C SER A 181 4.60 9.76 -6.07
N PHE A 182 3.67 10.19 -6.93
CA PHE A 182 3.02 9.31 -7.89
C PHE A 182 3.94 8.91 -9.05
N GLU A 183 4.80 9.83 -9.54
CA GLU A 183 5.76 9.53 -10.61
C GLU A 183 6.83 8.52 -10.16
N THR A 184 7.36 8.69 -8.95
CA THR A 184 8.29 7.71 -8.33
C THR A 184 7.63 6.33 -8.23
N VAL A 185 6.36 6.26 -7.84
CA VAL A 185 5.62 5.00 -7.78
C VAL A 185 5.32 4.46 -9.19
N ASN A 186 5.01 5.30 -10.19
CA ASN A 186 4.84 4.85 -11.57
C ASN A 186 6.12 4.23 -12.14
N TYR A 187 7.28 4.86 -11.92
CA TYR A 187 8.56 4.31 -12.36
C TYR A 187 8.82 2.93 -11.75
N TYR A 188 8.71 2.79 -10.43
CA TYR A 188 8.93 1.49 -9.79
C TYR A 188 7.86 0.44 -10.13
N ARG A 189 6.65 0.86 -10.55
CA ARG A 189 5.61 -0.04 -11.09
C ARG A 189 6.04 -0.60 -12.44
N LEU A 190 6.63 0.22 -13.31
CA LEU A 190 7.16 -0.21 -14.60
C LEU A 190 8.39 -1.12 -14.44
N VAL A 191 9.33 -0.78 -13.55
CA VAL A 191 10.44 -1.63 -13.12
C VAL A 191 9.95 -3.01 -12.65
N ARG A 192 8.94 -3.03 -11.75
CA ARG A 192 8.33 -4.27 -11.22
C ARG A 192 7.50 -5.03 -12.26
N ASN A 193 7.06 -4.39 -13.33
CA ASN A 193 6.40 -5.05 -14.45
C ASN A 193 7.42 -5.70 -15.39
N MET A 194 8.48 -4.97 -15.75
CA MET A 194 9.56 -5.45 -16.61
C MET A 194 10.17 -6.76 -16.08
N GLU A 195 10.61 -6.75 -14.81
CA GLU A 195 11.26 -7.90 -14.16
C GLU A 195 10.37 -9.16 -14.07
N LEU A 196 9.05 -9.00 -14.06
CA LEU A 196 8.10 -10.08 -13.76
C LEU A 196 7.25 -10.55 -14.95
N HIS A 197 7.29 -9.85 -16.10
CA HIS A 197 6.37 -10.09 -17.23
C HIS A 197 7.02 -9.94 -18.62
N THR A 198 8.35 -9.82 -18.72
CA THR A 198 9.03 -9.60 -20.02
C THR A 198 10.20 -10.58 -20.20
N GLU A 199 10.05 -11.51 -21.14
CA GLU A 199 11.04 -12.56 -21.43
C GLU A 199 12.08 -12.13 -22.50
N SER A 200 12.19 -10.84 -22.82
CA SER A 200 13.08 -10.31 -23.88
C SER A 200 13.88 -9.08 -23.46
N ASP A 201 15.14 -9.00 -23.92
CA ASP A 201 16.09 -7.92 -23.63
C ASP A 201 15.63 -6.51 -24.11
N GLU A 202 14.71 -6.47 -25.08
CA GLU A 202 14.17 -5.25 -25.70
C GLU A 202 13.50 -4.30 -24.71
N GLY A 203 12.93 -4.84 -23.60
CA GLY A 203 12.18 -4.05 -22.63
C GLY A 203 12.99 -3.00 -21.86
N THR A 204 14.33 -3.13 -21.85
CA THR A 204 15.23 -2.13 -21.23
C THR A 204 15.08 -0.73 -21.84
N GLY A 205 14.78 -0.62 -23.13
CA GLY A 205 14.60 0.66 -23.83
C GLY A 205 13.35 1.44 -23.40
N ILE A 206 12.39 0.79 -22.74
CA ILE A 206 11.13 1.42 -22.27
C ILE A 206 11.36 2.18 -20.95
N LEU A 207 12.29 1.73 -20.11
CA LEU A 207 12.48 2.28 -18.76
C LEU A 207 13.41 3.51 -18.70
N GLU A 208 14.29 3.71 -19.67
CA GLU A 208 15.20 4.87 -19.68
C GLU A 208 14.46 6.21 -19.95
N PRO A 209 13.52 6.33 -20.91
CA PRO A 209 12.72 7.54 -21.06
C PRO A 209 11.87 7.86 -19.82
N GLU A 210 11.26 6.84 -19.21
CA GLU A 210 10.47 6.98 -17.97
C GLU A 210 11.35 7.39 -16.78
N TRP A 211 12.60 6.91 -16.71
CA TRP A 211 13.57 7.36 -15.70
C TRP A 211 13.99 8.82 -15.92
N GLN A 212 14.30 9.21 -17.16
CA GLN A 212 14.70 10.57 -17.53
C GLN A 212 13.58 11.61 -17.33
N ALA A 213 12.31 11.19 -17.41
CA ALA A 213 11.15 12.05 -17.17
C ALA A 213 10.93 12.40 -15.67
N LEU A 214 11.57 11.69 -14.73
CA LEU A 214 11.35 11.89 -13.31
C LEU A 214 11.87 13.25 -12.82
N PRO A 215 11.14 13.97 -11.94
CA PRO A 215 11.62 15.22 -11.34
C PRO A 215 12.66 14.94 -10.24
N HIS A 216 13.85 14.47 -10.63
CA HIS A 216 14.88 13.95 -9.71
C HIS A 216 15.23 14.90 -8.56
N GLU A 217 15.29 16.21 -8.79
CA GLU A 217 15.58 17.20 -7.73
C GLU A 217 14.44 17.35 -6.72
N ALA A 218 13.18 17.26 -7.17
CA ALA A 218 12.02 17.29 -6.28
C ALA A 218 11.92 15.99 -5.46
N ILE A 219 12.26 14.84 -6.08
CA ILE A 219 12.34 13.53 -5.40
C ILE A 219 13.46 13.55 -4.35
N LEU A 220 14.65 14.06 -4.70
CA LEU A 220 15.77 14.21 -3.78
C LEU A 220 15.43 15.14 -2.61
N SER A 221 14.91 16.33 -2.89
CA SER A 221 14.50 17.32 -1.88
C SER A 221 13.48 16.74 -0.89
N ARG A 222 12.53 15.95 -1.39
CA ARG A 222 11.44 15.36 -0.60
C ARG A 222 11.85 14.14 0.24
N TYR A 223 12.72 13.28 -0.28
CA TYR A 223 13.00 11.97 0.33
C TYR A 223 14.46 11.76 0.77
N GLY A 224 15.38 12.64 0.39
CA GLY A 224 16.82 12.49 0.61
C GLY A 224 17.48 11.40 -0.25
N LEU A 225 16.80 10.94 -1.32
CA LEU A 225 17.21 9.82 -2.18
C LEU A 225 16.92 10.16 -3.65
N ARG A 226 17.74 9.69 -4.58
CA ARG A 226 17.46 9.69 -6.03
C ARG A 226 17.06 8.28 -6.48
N PRO A 227 16.21 8.14 -7.51
CA PRO A 227 15.92 6.85 -8.13
C PRO A 227 17.08 6.43 -9.05
N SER A 228 17.55 5.19 -8.90
CA SER A 228 18.55 4.57 -9.77
C SER A 228 17.93 4.16 -11.11
N ARG A 229 18.76 3.94 -12.12
CA ARG A 229 18.34 3.25 -13.35
C ARG A 229 18.06 1.77 -13.07
N TYR A 230 17.29 1.13 -13.95
CA TYR A 230 16.90 -0.29 -13.84
C TYR A 230 18.09 -1.25 -13.59
N GLY A 231 19.20 -1.08 -14.30
CA GLY A 231 20.41 -1.91 -14.10
C GLY A 231 21.23 -1.59 -12.84
N ASP A 232 20.95 -0.47 -12.17
CA ASP A 232 21.70 0.07 -11.02
C ASP A 232 20.89 0.03 -9.70
N LEU A 233 19.73 -0.62 -9.73
CA LEU A 233 18.80 -0.69 -8.60
C LEU A 233 19.45 -1.28 -7.34
N ASN A 234 19.24 -0.60 -6.22
CA ASN A 234 19.80 -0.94 -4.93
C ASN A 234 18.78 -0.73 -3.80
N SER A 235 19.17 -0.97 -2.55
CA SER A 235 18.28 -0.86 -1.38
C SER A 235 17.66 0.52 -1.19
N ASN A 236 18.31 1.58 -1.68
CA ASN A 236 17.76 2.94 -1.60
C ASN A 236 16.52 3.10 -2.49
N ASP A 237 16.44 2.36 -3.60
CA ASP A 237 15.27 2.34 -4.49
C ASP A 237 14.07 1.70 -3.82
N ALA A 238 14.27 0.56 -3.14
CA ALA A 238 13.24 -0.07 -2.33
C ALA A 238 12.74 0.85 -1.19
N LEU A 239 13.65 1.58 -0.54
CA LEU A 239 13.31 2.56 0.49
C LEU A 239 12.57 3.78 -0.10
N LEU A 240 13.00 4.28 -1.25
CA LEU A 240 12.39 5.41 -1.96
C LEU A 240 10.98 5.04 -2.44
N CYS A 241 10.82 3.86 -3.04
CA CYS A 241 9.52 3.29 -3.40
C CYS A 241 8.58 3.23 -2.19
N SER A 242 9.05 2.70 -1.04
CA SER A 242 8.27 2.66 0.21
C SER A 242 7.89 4.04 0.75
N LYS A 243 8.81 5.03 0.70
CA LYS A 243 8.51 6.42 1.10
C LYS A 243 7.46 7.07 0.18
N ALA A 244 7.64 6.94 -1.14
CA ALA A 244 6.72 7.51 -2.11
C ALA A 244 5.32 6.88 -2.02
N TRP A 245 5.25 5.57 -1.80
CA TRP A 245 3.99 4.87 -1.52
C TRP A 245 3.31 5.32 -0.22
N GLN A 246 4.04 5.68 0.83
CA GLN A 246 3.45 6.25 2.06
C GLN A 246 2.81 7.63 1.81
N ASP A 247 3.43 8.47 0.99
CA ASP A 247 2.85 9.75 0.56
C ASP A 247 1.61 9.56 -0.33
N VAL A 248 1.68 8.65 -1.31
CA VAL A 248 0.54 8.26 -2.16
C VAL A 248 -0.61 7.73 -1.31
N ALA A 249 -0.32 6.83 -0.35
CA ALA A 249 -1.31 6.26 0.55
C ALA A 249 -1.97 7.31 1.44
N LYS A 250 -1.18 8.24 2.01
CA LYS A 250 -1.70 9.36 2.81
C LYS A 250 -2.58 10.28 1.96
N TRP A 251 -2.18 10.58 0.72
CA TRP A 251 -3.01 11.36 -0.20
C TRP A 251 -4.33 10.65 -0.50
N LEU A 252 -4.28 9.38 -0.93
CA LEU A 252 -5.47 8.60 -1.28
C LEU A 252 -6.42 8.49 -0.08
N CYS A 253 -5.95 8.06 1.09
CA CYS A 253 -6.79 7.88 2.28
C CYS A 253 -7.52 9.18 2.67
N ARG A 254 -6.81 10.31 2.70
CA ARG A 254 -7.36 11.63 3.06
C ARG A 254 -8.51 12.07 2.14
N HIS A 255 -8.39 11.87 0.84
CA HIS A 255 -9.38 12.36 -0.13
C HIS A 255 -10.59 11.43 -0.33
N VAL A 256 -10.62 10.25 0.31
CA VAL A 256 -11.79 9.33 0.33
C VAL A 256 -12.95 9.87 1.18
N LEU A 257 -12.67 10.74 2.16
CA LEU A 257 -13.67 11.42 2.99
C LEU A 257 -13.42 12.93 3.02
N ASN A 258 -13.46 13.58 1.85
CA ASN A 258 -13.35 15.03 1.73
C ASN A 258 -14.69 15.68 1.34
N ASP A 259 -15.70 15.49 2.20
CA ASP A 259 -17.00 16.16 2.08
C ASP A 259 -17.42 16.71 3.46
N SER A 260 -17.69 18.02 3.53
CA SER A 260 -18.18 18.68 4.74
C SER A 260 -19.61 18.25 5.07
N GLN A 261 -20.42 17.89 4.06
CA GLN A 261 -21.80 17.40 4.23
C GLN A 261 -21.85 16.05 4.96
N ILE A 262 -20.77 15.26 4.90
CA ILE A 262 -20.60 14.02 5.67
C ILE A 262 -19.93 14.31 7.03
N THR A 263 -18.88 15.13 7.02
CA THR A 263 -18.03 15.39 8.20
C THR A 263 -18.77 16.14 9.31
N ILE A 264 -19.51 17.20 8.96
CA ILE A 264 -20.16 18.09 9.94
C ILE A 264 -21.27 17.36 10.72
N PRO A 265 -22.22 16.62 10.08
CA PRO A 265 -23.18 15.79 10.80
C PRO A 265 -22.52 14.68 11.63
N LEU A 266 -21.41 14.08 11.15
CA LEU A 266 -20.66 13.08 11.91
C LEU A 266 -20.09 13.65 13.20
N LEU A 267 -19.44 14.82 13.13
CA LEU A 267 -18.87 15.52 14.30
C LEU A 267 -19.96 15.98 15.26
N ALA A 268 -21.01 16.64 14.75
CA ALA A 268 -22.14 17.11 15.55
C ALA A 268 -22.79 15.97 16.33
N ARG A 269 -23.08 14.83 15.67
CA ARG A 269 -23.62 13.63 16.30
C ARG A 269 -22.68 13.00 17.33
N ARG A 270 -21.37 13.04 17.10
CA ARG A 270 -20.36 12.35 17.94
C ARG A 270 -19.90 13.18 19.14
N TYR A 271 -19.90 14.51 19.03
CA TYR A 271 -19.29 15.41 20.02
C TYR A 271 -20.18 16.57 20.48
N GLY A 272 -21.33 16.83 19.83
CA GLY A 272 -22.20 17.98 20.13
C GLY A 272 -22.58 18.13 21.61
N ASN A 273 -22.88 17.00 22.27
CA ASN A 273 -23.29 16.92 23.68
C ASN A 273 -22.14 17.10 24.70
N LEU A 274 -20.89 17.33 24.26
CA LEU A 274 -19.77 17.60 25.15
C LEU A 274 -19.67 19.10 25.50
N SER A 275 -19.14 19.39 26.70
CA SER A 275 -18.81 20.76 27.10
C SER A 275 -17.75 21.37 26.17
N HIS A 276 -17.81 22.68 25.96
CA HIS A 276 -17.16 23.36 24.84
C HIS A 276 -15.67 23.01 24.64
N ALA A 277 -14.83 23.23 25.65
CA ALA A 277 -13.40 22.90 25.55
C ALA A 277 -13.12 21.40 25.30
N ARG A 278 -13.94 20.49 25.87
CA ARG A 278 -13.82 19.04 25.62
C ARG A 278 -14.25 18.69 24.19
N ARG A 279 -15.28 19.36 23.67
CA ARG A 279 -15.80 19.22 22.30
C ARG A 279 -14.77 19.68 21.27
N LYS A 280 -14.25 20.90 21.41
CA LYS A 280 -13.19 21.51 20.57
C LYS A 280 -11.97 20.59 20.48
N ASN A 281 -11.44 20.12 21.61
CA ASN A 281 -10.26 19.25 21.65
C ASN A 281 -10.53 17.84 21.08
N ALA A 282 -11.65 17.20 21.43
CA ALA A 282 -11.96 15.85 20.95
C ALA A 282 -12.23 15.82 19.43
N ALA A 283 -12.94 16.82 18.90
CA ALA A 283 -13.18 16.95 17.46
C ALA A 283 -11.88 17.26 16.70
N THR A 284 -11.04 18.16 17.22
CA THR A 284 -9.70 18.48 16.67
C THR A 284 -8.85 17.23 16.49
N ASN A 285 -8.66 16.45 17.56
CA ASN A 285 -7.84 15.25 17.51
C ASN A 285 -8.42 14.19 16.57
N PHE A 286 -9.75 14.02 16.57
CA PHE A 286 -10.41 13.08 15.64
C PHE A 286 -10.25 13.47 14.17
N MET A 287 -10.40 14.75 13.81
CA MET A 287 -10.19 15.20 12.43
C MET A 287 -8.75 15.02 11.97
N LYS A 288 -7.76 15.36 12.82
CA LYS A 288 -6.33 15.18 12.49
C LYS A 288 -5.93 13.70 12.40
N GLU A 289 -6.34 12.87 13.37
CA GLU A 289 -5.89 11.48 13.47
C GLU A 289 -6.70 10.46 12.67
N ALA A 290 -8.02 10.66 12.53
CA ALA A 290 -8.92 9.72 11.87
C ALA A 290 -9.30 10.18 10.45
N LEU A 291 -9.47 11.48 10.21
CA LEU A 291 -9.80 12.02 8.88
C LEU A 291 -8.59 12.55 8.10
N LEU A 292 -7.40 12.61 8.72
CA LEU A 292 -6.15 13.12 8.11
C LEU A 292 -6.25 14.58 7.63
N MET A 293 -7.09 15.37 8.28
CA MET A 293 -7.29 16.81 7.99
C MET A 293 -6.08 17.65 8.44
N SER A 294 -5.88 18.77 7.76
CA SER A 294 -4.89 19.79 8.09
C SER A 294 -5.43 20.77 9.12
N ASP A 295 -4.54 21.58 9.68
CA ASP A 295 -4.90 22.56 10.71
C ASP A 295 -5.84 23.66 10.17
N ALA A 296 -5.77 23.99 8.87
CA ALA A 296 -6.70 24.91 8.22
C ALA A 296 -8.11 24.31 8.10
N GLU A 297 -8.24 23.11 7.51
CA GLU A 297 -9.53 22.41 7.38
C GLU A 297 -10.21 22.17 8.73
N VAL A 298 -9.42 21.91 9.78
CA VAL A 298 -9.92 21.80 11.16
C VAL A 298 -10.48 23.12 11.67
N VAL A 299 -9.84 24.26 11.39
CA VAL A 299 -10.35 25.59 11.75
C VAL A 299 -11.61 25.92 10.97
N ASP A 300 -11.66 25.63 9.67
CA ASP A 300 -12.84 25.88 8.82
C ASP A 300 -14.06 25.09 9.34
N ILE A 301 -13.91 23.77 9.55
CA ILE A 301 -14.98 22.89 10.05
C ILE A 301 -15.41 23.26 11.49
N LEU A 302 -14.49 23.66 12.36
CA LEU A 302 -14.84 24.16 13.71
C LEU A 302 -15.54 25.53 13.66
N THR A 303 -15.27 26.34 12.65
CA THR A 303 -15.95 27.63 12.43
C THR A 303 -17.37 27.40 11.94
N GLU A 304 -17.58 26.53 10.95
CA GLU A 304 -18.91 26.17 10.44
C GLU A 304 -19.79 25.48 11.51
N LEU A 305 -19.17 24.69 12.41
CA LEU A 305 -19.85 24.11 13.58
C LEU A 305 -20.13 25.12 14.72
N GLY A 306 -19.58 26.33 14.69
CA GLY A 306 -19.67 27.30 15.78
C GLY A 306 -18.94 26.86 17.05
N TRP A 307 -17.85 26.10 16.92
CA TRP A 307 -17.06 25.53 18.03
C TRP A 307 -15.68 26.18 18.19
N LEU A 308 -15.41 27.28 17.47
CA LEU A 308 -14.13 28.00 17.54
C LEU A 308 -14.07 29.05 18.66
N THR A 309 -15.17 29.78 18.92
CA THR A 309 -15.30 30.81 19.97
C THR A 309 -15.26 30.20 21.37
N ASP A 310 -14.47 30.76 22.28
CA ASP A 310 -14.19 30.20 23.62
C ASP A 310 -15.37 30.22 24.61
#